data_AF-A0A7S0P2V2-F1
#
_entry.id   AF-A0A7S0P2V2-F1
#
_cell.length_a   1.000
_cell.length_b   1.000
_cell.length_c   1.000
_cell.angle_alpha   90.00
_cell.angle_beta   90.00
_cell.angle_gamma   90.00
#
_symmetry.space_group_name_H-M   'P 1'
#
loop_
_entity.id
_entity.type
_entity.pdbx_description
1 polymer ?
#
loop_
_entity_poly.entity_id
_entity_poly.type
_entity_poly.pdbx_seq_one_letter_code
_entity_poly.pdbx_strand_id
1 'polypeptide(L)'
;ERVWLPRQTHGELDEARMVDGVAGERAVYKRRAERPPEEGAPQLKPKVLSFVMDLSGSMYYFNGHDRRLERCLQSAVMLFEAFAGFEHKYAFSMVGHSGDTPCAPLVELGAPPADEKARLRV
;
A
#
# COMPACT_ATOMS: atom_id res chain seq x y z
N GLU A 1 2.32 21.55 -6.34
CA GLU A 1 2.85 22.88 -5.97
C GLU A 1 3.25 22.88 -4.49
N ARG A 2 4.38 23.51 -4.12
CA ARG A 2 4.86 23.52 -2.72
C ARG A 2 4.18 24.62 -1.92
N VAL A 3 3.49 24.24 -0.84
CA VAL A 3 2.77 25.17 0.04
C VAL A 3 3.54 25.40 1.34
N TRP A 4 3.26 26.52 2.00
CA TRP A 4 3.75 26.77 3.36
C TRP A 4 2.90 25.97 4.36
N LEU A 5 3.53 25.04 5.07
CA LEU A 5 2.92 24.37 6.22
C LEU A 5 3.22 25.21 7.48
N PRO A 6 2.20 25.74 8.17
CA PRO A 6 2.38 26.48 9.43
C PRO A 6 2.63 25.52 10.60
N ARG A 7 2.88 26.07 11.79
CA ARG A 7 2.99 25.34 13.07
C ARG A 7 4.10 24.28 13.11
N GLN A 8 5.27 24.63 12.60
CA GLN A 8 6.46 23.79 12.63
C GLN A 8 7.37 24.21 13.79
N THR A 9 8.16 23.26 14.29
CA THR A 9 9.15 23.50 15.37
C THR A 9 10.49 24.00 14.83
N HIS A 10 10.66 24.00 13.51
CA HIS A 10 11.85 24.47 12.80
C HIS A 10 11.46 24.94 11.40
N GLY A 11 12.26 25.83 10.81
CA GLY A 11 12.03 26.36 9.46
C GLY A 11 12.21 27.87 9.40
N GLU A 12 11.47 28.51 8.50
CA GLU A 12 11.37 29.97 8.44
C GLU A 12 10.42 30.45 9.53
N LEU A 13 10.73 31.56 10.21
CA LEU A 13 9.83 32.10 11.23
C LEU A 13 8.50 32.51 10.58
N ASP A 14 7.39 32.10 11.18
CA ASP A 14 6.06 32.55 10.77
C ASP A 14 5.77 33.90 11.44
N GLU A 15 5.83 34.99 10.66
CA GLU A 15 5.60 36.35 11.14
C GLU A 15 4.23 36.50 11.83
N ALA A 16 3.23 35.72 11.41
CA ALA A 16 1.91 35.71 12.03
C ALA A 16 1.91 35.12 13.46
N ARG A 17 2.96 34.40 13.85
CA ARG A 17 3.12 33.74 15.17
C ARG A 17 4.26 34.32 16.00
N MET A 18 4.74 35.52 15.66
CA MET A 18 5.84 36.17 16.39
C MET A 18 5.50 36.37 17.88
N VAL A 19 4.26 36.74 18.19
CA VAL A 19 3.76 36.90 19.56
C VAL A 19 3.80 35.58 20.33
N ASP A 20 3.36 34.48 19.71
CA ASP A 20 3.41 33.15 20.31
C ASP A 20 4.86 32.72 20.59
N GLY A 21 5.80 33.09 19.72
CA GLY A 21 7.22 32.78 19.89
C GLY A 21 7.83 33.48 21.09
N VAL A 22 7.46 34.74 21.33
CA VAL A 22 7.85 35.49 22.53
C VAL A 22 7.23 34.88 23.79
N ALA A 23 6.02 34.32 23.69
CA ALA A 23 5.37 33.60 24.78
C ALA A 23 5.96 32.20 25.05
N GLY A 24 6.95 31.76 24.27
CA GLY A 24 7.66 30.48 24.46
C GLY A 24 7.08 29.30 23.67
N GLU A 25 6.11 29.53 22.77
CA GLU A 25 5.59 28.50 21.88
C GLU A 25 6.68 28.05 20.89
N ARG A 26 6.82 26.74 20.71
CA ARG A 26 7.87 26.17 19.83
C ARG A 26 7.38 26.04 18.40
N ALA A 27 6.07 25.89 18.17
CA ALA A 27 5.48 25.70 16.86
C ALA A 27 5.30 27.01 16.06
N VAL A 28 6.31 27.88 16.02
CA VAL A 28 6.23 29.24 15.44
C VAL A 28 6.89 29.37 14.07
N TYR A 29 7.33 28.25 13.50
CA TYR A 29 7.96 28.21 12.19
C TYR A 29 6.98 27.70 11.13
N LYS A 30 7.30 28.00 9.87
CA LYS A 30 6.64 27.48 8.67
C LYS A 30 7.68 26.83 7.76
N ARG A 31 7.25 25.82 6.99
CA ARG A 31 8.13 25.10 6.05
C ARG A 31 7.44 24.91 4.71
N ARG A 32 8.19 25.07 3.61
CA ARG A 32 7.75 24.62 2.29
C ARG A 32 7.71 23.09 2.26
N ALA A 33 6.53 22.53 2.04
CA ALA A 33 6.38 21.11 1.79
C ALA A 33 5.45 20.88 0.61
N GLU A 34 5.50 19.68 0.05
CA GLU A 34 4.46 19.25 -0.88
C GLU A 34 3.14 19.15 -0.10
N ARG A 35 2.10 19.79 -0.65
CA ARG A 35 0.76 19.65 -0.09
C ARG A 35 0.35 18.18 -0.23
N PRO A 36 -0.12 17.50 0.83
CA PRO A 36 -0.73 16.20 0.66
C PRO A 36 -1.90 16.35 -0.34
N PRO A 37 -2.18 15.32 -1.17
CA PRO A 37 -3.30 15.36 -2.10
C PRO A 37 -4.59 15.70 -1.34
N GLU A 38 -5.42 16.58 -1.89
CA GLU A 38 -6.76 16.80 -1.32
C GLU A 38 -7.57 15.49 -1.37
N GLU A 39 -8.42 15.27 -0.36
CA GLU A 39 -9.31 14.11 -0.36
C GLU A 39 -10.21 14.15 -1.60
N GLY A 40 -10.17 13.10 -2.42
CA GLY A 40 -10.87 13.04 -3.71
C GLY A 40 -10.07 13.57 -4.91
N ALA A 41 -8.85 14.07 -4.73
CA ALA A 41 -7.97 14.43 -5.83
C ALA A 41 -7.66 13.21 -6.73
N PRO A 42 -7.53 13.41 -8.07
CA PRO A 42 -7.24 12.32 -8.99
C PRO A 42 -5.90 11.65 -8.65
N GLN A 43 -5.88 10.33 -8.74
CA GLN A 43 -4.71 9.54 -8.42
C GLN A 43 -3.62 9.71 -9.49
N LEU A 44 -2.47 10.26 -9.10
CA LEU A 44 -1.35 10.54 -10.02
C LEU A 44 -0.38 9.36 -10.20
N LYS A 45 -0.25 8.50 -9.18
CA LYS A 45 0.63 7.33 -9.20
C LYS A 45 -0.18 6.08 -8.83
N PRO A 46 0.12 4.90 -9.40
CA PRO A 46 -0.54 3.65 -9.01
C PRO A 46 -0.44 3.42 -7.50
N LYS A 47 -1.52 2.92 -6.89
CA LYS A 47 -1.51 2.45 -5.51
C LYS A 47 -0.81 1.11 -5.48
N VAL A 48 0.22 1.01 -4.65
CA VAL A 48 0.99 -0.22 -4.46
C VAL A 48 0.31 -1.04 -3.37
N LEU A 49 -0.15 -2.24 -3.72
CA LEU A 49 -0.80 -3.19 -2.83
C LEU A 49 0.10 -4.42 -2.67
N SER A 50 0.30 -4.90 -1.46
CA SER A 50 1.02 -6.15 -1.22
C SER A 50 0.09 -7.13 -0.52
N PHE A 51 -0.15 -8.27 -1.16
CA PHE A 51 -0.97 -9.35 -0.61
C PHE A 51 -0.08 -10.39 0.03
N VAL A 52 -0.40 -10.75 1.26
CA VAL A 52 0.30 -11.76 2.03
C VAL A 52 -0.64 -12.96 2.17
N MET A 53 -0.23 -14.10 1.59
CA MET A 53 -1.03 -15.31 1.47
C MET A 53 -0.54 -16.34 2.48
N ASP A 54 -1.45 -16.89 3.29
CA ASP A 54 -1.12 -17.98 4.22
C ASP A 54 -0.94 -19.29 3.42
N LEU A 55 0.25 -19.87 3.50
CA LEU A 55 0.64 -21.16 2.93
C LEU A 55 1.01 -22.18 4.02
N SER A 56 0.56 -21.96 5.27
CA SER A 56 0.80 -22.88 6.37
C SER A 56 0.11 -24.23 6.17
N GLY A 57 0.62 -25.28 6.82
CA GLY A 57 0.01 -26.61 6.78
C GLY A 57 -1.44 -26.64 7.24
N SER A 58 -1.87 -25.65 8.06
CA SER A 58 -3.27 -25.51 8.47
C SER A 58 -4.22 -25.23 7.30
N MET A 59 -3.73 -24.52 6.27
CA MET A 59 -4.49 -24.22 5.07
C MET A 59 -4.87 -25.49 4.34
N TYR A 60 -3.93 -26.42 4.21
CA TYR A 60 -4.17 -27.73 3.61
C TYR A 60 -4.99 -28.64 4.53
N TYR A 61 -4.59 -28.78 5.80
CA TYR A 61 -5.20 -29.72 6.75
C TYR A 61 -6.70 -29.49 6.95
N PHE A 62 -7.10 -28.23 7.12
CA PHE A 62 -8.50 -27.89 7.36
C PHE A 62 -9.31 -27.63 6.09
N ASN A 63 -8.68 -27.68 4.91
CA ASN A 63 -9.36 -27.39 3.65
C ASN A 63 -10.58 -28.29 3.41
N GLY A 64 -10.54 -29.54 3.87
CA GLY A 64 -11.68 -30.45 3.76
C GLY A 64 -12.91 -30.02 4.58
N HIS A 65 -12.72 -29.21 5.62
CA HIS A 65 -13.80 -28.75 6.51
C HIS A 65 -14.34 -27.38 6.10
N ASP A 66 -13.48 -26.39 5.89
CA ASP A 66 -13.89 -24.99 5.66
C ASP A 66 -13.54 -24.46 4.26
N ARG A 67 -12.79 -25.24 3.48
CA ARG A 67 -12.29 -24.88 2.15
C ARG A 67 -11.43 -23.62 2.16
N ARG A 68 -10.72 -23.32 3.26
CA ARG A 68 -9.95 -22.07 3.39
C ARG A 68 -8.87 -21.92 2.32
N LEU A 69 -8.18 -23.01 1.95
CA LEU A 69 -7.16 -22.98 0.89
C LEU A 69 -7.81 -22.76 -0.47
N GLU A 70 -8.91 -23.44 -0.76
CA GLU A 70 -9.67 -23.25 -2.00
C GLU A 70 -10.20 -21.82 -2.14
N ARG A 71 -10.76 -21.25 -1.06
CA ARG A 71 -11.21 -19.84 -1.02
C ARG A 71 -10.04 -18.86 -1.19
N CYS A 72 -8.88 -19.18 -0.64
CA CYS A 72 -7.67 -18.37 -0.80
C CYS A 72 -7.24 -18.33 -2.28
N LEU A 73 -7.23 -19.48 -2.96
CA LEU A 73 -6.96 -19.57 -4.40
C LEU A 73 -8.00 -18.82 -5.24
N GLN A 74 -9.29 -18.97 -4.92
CA GLN A 74 -10.36 -18.21 -5.59
C GLN A 74 -10.21 -16.71 -5.40
N SER A 75 -9.75 -16.27 -4.22
CA SER A 75 -9.47 -14.86 -3.93
C SER A 75 -8.30 -14.34 -4.75
N ALA A 76 -7.24 -15.14 -4.94
CA ALA A 76 -6.12 -14.77 -5.82
C ALA A 76 -6.59 -14.57 -7.26
N VAL A 77 -7.41 -15.47 -7.80
CA VAL A 77 -8.01 -15.33 -9.14
C VAL A 77 -8.88 -14.08 -9.22
N MET A 78 -9.73 -13.83 -8.21
CA MET A 78 -10.55 -12.63 -8.14
C MET A 78 -9.69 -11.36 -8.17
N LEU A 79 -8.54 -11.33 -7.49
CA LEU A 79 -7.62 -10.20 -7.54
C LEU A 79 -7.02 -10.01 -8.94
N PHE A 80 -6.61 -11.09 -9.61
CA PHE A 80 -6.09 -11.00 -10.98
C PHE A 80 -7.12 -10.41 -11.95
N GLU A 81 -8.38 -10.84 -11.84
CA GLU A 81 -9.47 -10.29 -12.66
C GLU A 81 -9.81 -8.85 -12.29
N ALA A 82 -9.84 -8.52 -10.99
CA ALA A 82 -10.18 -7.18 -10.53
C ALA A 82 -9.15 -6.12 -10.95
N PHE A 83 -7.88 -6.50 -11.10
CA PHE A 83 -6.82 -5.60 -11.52
C PHE A 83 -6.54 -5.60 -13.02
N ALA A 84 -7.05 -6.56 -13.77
CA ALA A 84 -6.91 -6.59 -15.22
C ALA A 84 -7.54 -5.32 -15.84
N GLY A 85 -6.75 -4.56 -16.60
CA GLY A 85 -7.16 -3.29 -17.21
C GLY A 85 -7.08 -2.07 -16.29
N PHE A 86 -6.68 -2.24 -15.03
CA PHE A 86 -6.48 -1.15 -14.05
C PHE A 86 -5.02 -0.96 -13.63
N GLU A 87 -4.06 -1.38 -14.45
CA GLU A 87 -2.62 -1.33 -14.16
C GLU A 87 -2.11 0.12 -13.99
N HIS A 88 -2.79 1.08 -14.61
CA HIS A 88 -2.52 2.51 -14.43
C HIS A 88 -2.94 3.05 -13.05
N LYS A 89 -3.84 2.35 -12.34
CA LYS A 89 -4.33 2.71 -10.99
C LYS A 89 -3.74 1.83 -9.90
N TYR A 90 -3.44 0.57 -10.17
CA TYR A 90 -2.99 -0.36 -9.14
C TYR A 90 -1.75 -1.11 -9.62
N ALA A 91 -0.76 -1.18 -8.73
CA ALA A 91 0.34 -2.11 -8.84
C ALA A 91 0.24 -3.07 -7.66
N PHE A 92 0.37 -4.37 -7.88
CA PHE A 92 0.30 -5.33 -6.78
C PHE A 92 1.43 -6.35 -6.82
N SER A 93 1.74 -6.88 -5.64
CA SER A 93 2.63 -8.02 -5.42
C SER A 93 1.92 -9.05 -4.55
N MET A 94 2.30 -10.32 -4.67
CA MET A 94 1.80 -11.39 -3.81
C MET A 94 2.97 -12.19 -3.25
N VAL A 95 2.95 -12.41 -1.94
CA VAL A 95 3.93 -13.23 -1.24
C VAL A 95 3.22 -14.23 -0.35
N GLY A 96 3.69 -15.47 -0.36
CA GLY A 96 3.26 -16.52 0.55
C GLY A 96 4.11 -16.54 1.82
N HIS A 97 3.48 -16.83 2.95
CA HIS A 97 4.18 -17.14 4.20
C HIS A 97 3.82 -18.53 4.70
N SER A 98 4.80 -19.26 5.22
CA SER A 98 4.59 -20.56 5.85
C SER A 98 5.49 -20.70 7.08
N GLY A 99 5.34 -21.80 7.83
CA GLY A 99 6.24 -22.10 8.96
C GLY A 99 7.69 -22.35 8.53
N ASP A 100 7.90 -22.76 7.27
CA ASP A 100 9.23 -23.15 6.75
C ASP A 100 9.95 -22.02 6.04
N THR A 101 9.24 -20.98 5.58
CA THR A 101 9.84 -19.88 4.81
C THR A 101 9.13 -18.57 5.08
N PRO A 102 9.86 -17.49 5.43
CA PRO A 102 9.26 -16.19 5.73
C PRO A 102 8.73 -15.45 4.49
N CYS A 103 9.20 -15.81 3.30
CA CYS A 103 8.80 -15.19 2.03
C CYS A 103 8.91 -16.19 0.87
N ALA A 104 7.76 -16.64 0.36
CA ALA A 104 7.65 -17.36 -0.90
C ALA A 104 7.08 -16.39 -1.96
N PRO A 105 7.88 -15.89 -2.91
CA PRO A 105 7.38 -14.96 -3.92
C PRO A 105 6.38 -15.67 -4.85
N LEU A 106 5.17 -15.10 -4.99
CA LEU A 106 4.11 -15.60 -5.87
C LEU A 106 3.93 -14.69 -7.09
N VAL A 107 3.85 -13.37 -6.86
CA VAL A 107 3.77 -12.36 -7.92
C VAL A 107 4.69 -11.19 -7.58
N GLU A 108 5.64 -10.92 -8.47
CA GLU A 108 6.55 -9.78 -8.36
C GLU A 108 5.87 -8.46 -8.71
N LEU A 109 6.27 -7.38 -8.04
CA LEU A 109 5.70 -6.06 -8.26
C LEU A 109 5.97 -5.60 -9.70
N GLY A 110 4.90 -5.27 -10.43
CA GLY A 110 5.01 -4.81 -11.83
C GLY A 110 5.09 -5.93 -12.86
N ALA A 111 5.05 -7.20 -12.44
CA ALA A 111 4.97 -8.36 -13.32
C ALA A 111 3.73 -9.22 -12.99
N PRO A 112 2.51 -8.67 -13.07
CA PRO A 112 1.30 -9.47 -12.87
C PRO A 112 1.18 -10.54 -13.97
N PRO A 113 0.59 -11.71 -13.66
CA PRO A 113 0.45 -12.78 -14.64
C PRO A 113 -0.47 -12.36 -15.80
N ALA A 114 0.09 -12.32 -17.01
CA ALA A 114 -0.54 -11.73 -18.19
C ALA A 114 -1.64 -12.62 -18.83
N ASP A 115 -1.52 -13.94 -18.70
CA ASP A 115 -2.45 -14.91 -19.31
C ASP A 115 -2.89 -15.99 -18.31
N GLU A 116 -3.93 -16.76 -18.66
CA GLU A 116 -4.45 -17.84 -17.83
C GLU A 116 -3.38 -18.87 -17.46
N LYS A 117 -2.44 -19.13 -18.36
CA LYS A 117 -1.35 -20.08 -18.14
C LYS A 117 -0.34 -19.57 -17.10
N ALA A 118 -0.04 -18.28 -17.11
CA ALA A 118 0.80 -17.62 -16.13
C ALA A 118 0.10 -17.57 -14.77
N ARG A 119 -1.21 -17.30 -14.76
CA ARG A 119 -2.02 -17.31 -13.52
C ARG A 119 -2.05 -18.68 -12.86
N LEU A 120 -2.05 -19.76 -13.64
CA LEU A 120 -1.99 -21.13 -13.13
C LEU A 120 -0.61 -21.50 -12.54
N ARG A 121 0.46 -20.78 -12.93
CA ARG A 121 1.83 -21.03 -12.46
C ARG A 121 2.17 -20.30 -11.16
N VAL A 122 1.31 -19.36 -10.76
CA VAL A 122 1.35 -18.64 -9.48
C VAL A 122 0.70 -19.51 -8.41
#